data_AF-A3IKJ3-F1
#
_entry.id   AF-A3IKJ3-F1
#
_cell.length_a   1.000
_cell.length_b   1.000
_cell.length_c   1.000
_cell.angle_alpha   90.00
_cell.angle_beta   90.00
_cell.angle_gamma   90.00
#
_symmetry.space_group_name_H-M   'P 1'
#
loop_
_entity.id
_entity.type
_entity.pdbx_description
1 polymer ?
#
loop_
_entity_poly.entity_id
_entity_poly.type
_entity_poly.pdbx_seq_one_letter_code
_entity_poly.pdbx_strand_id
1 'polypeptide(L)'
;MSRLPKRTKSQKIGVSAAELFNAVFSEFCNVIPVPQERDFGIDFTCEIMNQESPTGKLFNVQCKGKNQVVLNNDIAIPIVMRYSSSNE
;
A
#
# COMPACT_ATOMS: atom_id res chain seq x y z
N MET A 1 18.21 -20.06 -23.02
CA MET A 1 17.81 -18.77 -22.40
C MET A 1 16.45 -18.96 -21.74
N SER A 2 16.30 -18.64 -20.47
CA SER A 2 15.03 -18.80 -19.78
C SER A 2 13.98 -17.83 -20.35
N ARG A 3 12.81 -18.35 -20.75
CA ARG A 3 11.65 -17.58 -21.21
C ARG A 3 10.83 -17.06 -20.02
N LEU A 4 11.49 -16.69 -18.93
CA LEU A 4 10.79 -16.21 -17.75
C LEU A 4 10.27 -14.79 -18.01
N PRO A 5 9.06 -14.45 -17.53
CA PRO A 5 8.51 -13.12 -17.67
C PRO A 5 9.45 -12.09 -17.00
N LYS A 6 9.76 -11.02 -17.75
CA LYS A 6 10.59 -9.92 -17.25
C LYS A 6 9.70 -8.88 -16.58
N ARG A 7 10.07 -8.47 -15.37
CA ARG A 7 9.43 -7.32 -14.70
C ARG A 7 9.94 -6.00 -15.28
N THR A 8 9.03 -5.09 -15.61
CA THR A 8 9.37 -3.73 -16.01
C THR A 8 9.91 -2.92 -14.82
N LYS A 9 10.60 -1.80 -15.08
CA LYS A 9 11.08 -0.90 -14.01
C LYS A 9 9.91 -0.42 -13.14
N SER A 10 8.79 -0.03 -13.77
CA SER A 10 7.60 0.43 -13.06
C SER A 10 6.98 -0.67 -12.18
N GLN A 11 6.95 -1.91 -12.65
CA GLN A 11 6.48 -3.05 -11.84
C GLN A 11 7.38 -3.28 -10.63
N LYS A 12 8.71 -3.20 -10.79
CA LYS A 12 9.64 -3.33 -9.66
C LYS A 12 9.41 -2.23 -8.61
N ILE A 13 9.28 -0.99 -9.05
CA ILE A 13 9.04 0.17 -8.17
C ILE A 13 7.69 0.04 -7.44
N GLY A 14 6.64 -0.36 -8.16
CA GLY A 14 5.31 -0.58 -7.57
C GLY A 14 5.33 -1.68 -6.50
N VAL A 15 5.96 -2.82 -6.81
CA VAL A 15 6.10 -3.94 -5.85
C VAL A 15 6.87 -3.50 -4.61
N SER A 16 8.02 -2.84 -4.75
CA SER A 16 8.80 -2.38 -3.59
C SER A 16 8.04 -1.36 -2.74
N ALA A 17 7.27 -0.45 -3.36
CA ALA A 17 6.45 0.51 -2.62
C ALA A 17 5.32 -0.19 -1.84
N ALA A 18 4.68 -1.20 -2.44
CA ALA A 18 3.63 -1.99 -1.81
C ALA A 18 4.17 -2.85 -0.65
N GLU A 19 5.33 -3.50 -0.83
CA GLU A 19 6.00 -4.29 0.21
C GLU A 19 6.40 -3.41 1.40
N LEU A 20 6.97 -2.23 1.14
CA LEU A 20 7.35 -1.28 2.18
C LEU A 20 6.13 -0.75 2.94
N PHE A 21 5.07 -0.38 2.22
CA PHE A 21 3.82 0.04 2.84
C PHE A 21 3.27 -1.05 3.76
N ASN A 22 3.20 -2.30 3.28
CA ASN A 22 2.70 -3.42 4.05
C ASN A 22 3.53 -3.65 5.33
N ALA A 23 4.86 -3.58 5.23
CA ALA A 23 5.74 -3.73 6.38
C ALA A 23 5.50 -2.67 7.46
N VAL A 24 5.38 -1.39 7.07
CA VAL A 24 5.19 -0.27 8.01
C VAL A 24 3.77 -0.25 8.57
N PHE A 25 2.74 -0.41 7.74
CA PHE A 25 1.36 -0.29 8.18
C PHE A 25 0.86 -1.48 8.99
N SER A 26 1.49 -2.65 8.87
CA SER A 26 1.13 -3.82 9.69
C SER A 26 1.35 -3.60 11.19
N GLU A 27 2.13 -2.59 11.59
CA GLU A 27 2.28 -2.19 13.00
C GLU A 27 1.02 -1.53 13.59
N PHE A 28 0.17 -0.95 12.74
CA PHE A 28 -1.00 -0.16 13.16
C PHE A 28 -2.33 -0.71 12.62
N CYS A 29 -2.27 -1.49 11.54
CA CYS A 29 -3.43 -1.94 10.79
C CYS A 29 -3.30 -3.42 10.43
N ASN A 30 -4.43 -4.10 10.31
CA ASN A 30 -4.53 -5.33 9.54
C ASN A 30 -4.55 -4.94 8.05
N VAL A 31 -3.45 -5.22 7.34
CA VAL A 31 -3.25 -4.83 5.93
C VAL A 31 -3.66 -5.98 5.03
N ILE A 32 -4.73 -5.79 4.26
CA ILE A 32 -5.32 -6.82 3.39
C ILE A 32 -5.04 -6.44 1.92
N PRO A 33 -4.16 -7.18 1.22
CA PRO A 33 -3.88 -6.92 -0.19
C PRO A 33 -5.12 -7.22 -1.05
N VAL A 34 -5.47 -6.30 -1.94
CA VAL A 34 -6.59 -6.48 -2.87
C VAL A 34 -6.07 -7.20 -4.13
N PRO A 35 -6.71 -8.31 -4.56
CA PRO A 35 -6.31 -8.98 -5.79
C PRO A 35 -6.40 -8.06 -7.02
N GLN A 36 -5.28 -7.91 -7.73
CA GLN A 36 -5.17 -7.02 -8.91
C GLN A 36 -5.86 -7.57 -10.16
N GLU A 37 -6.51 -8.74 -10.08
CA GLU A 37 -7.26 -9.36 -11.19
C GLU A 37 -8.42 -8.49 -11.67
N ARG A 38 -8.89 -7.56 -10.82
CA ARG A 38 -9.80 -6.47 -11.19
C ARG A 38 -9.20 -5.15 -10.70
N ASP A 39 -8.83 -4.28 -11.63
CA ASP A 39 -8.23 -2.98 -11.30
C ASP A 39 -9.31 -2.01 -10.80
N PHE A 40 -9.52 -2.00 -9.48
CA PHE A 40 -10.35 -1.01 -8.80
C PHE A 40 -9.55 0.25 -8.39
N GLY A 41 -8.27 0.33 -8.77
CA GLY A 41 -7.37 1.39 -8.32
C GLY A 41 -7.05 1.34 -6.82
N ILE A 42 -7.28 0.20 -6.16
CA ILE A 42 -7.02 -0.05 -4.73
C ILE A 42 -6.00 -1.18 -4.64
N ASP A 43 -4.91 -0.95 -3.91
CA ASP A 43 -3.87 -1.95 -3.67
C ASP A 43 -4.10 -2.69 -2.34
N PHE A 44 -4.60 -1.98 -1.32
CA PHE A 44 -4.86 -2.54 0.00
C PHE A 44 -6.17 -2.01 0.59
N THR A 45 -6.84 -2.86 1.36
CA THR A 45 -7.81 -2.45 2.38
C THR A 45 -7.13 -2.61 3.74
N CYS A 46 -7.10 -1.54 4.53
CA CYS A 46 -6.51 -1.55 5.85
C CYS A 46 -7.60 -1.39 6.90
N GLU A 47 -7.56 -2.22 7.94
CA GLU A 47 -8.39 -2.08 9.13
C GLU A 47 -7.52 -1.63 10.31
N ILE A 48 -7.91 -0.55 10.99
CA ILE A 48 -7.17 -0.04 12.14
C ILE A 48 -7.23 -1.06 13.28
N MET A 49 -6.09 -1.37 13.88
CA MET A 49 -5.98 -2.25 15.03
C MET A 49 -5.90 -1.43 16.32
N ASN A 50 -6.55 -1.91 17.37
CA ASN A 50 -6.31 -1.49 18.75
C ASN A 50 -5.61 -2.64 19.46
N GLN A 51 -4.28 -2.51 19.62
CA GLN A 51 -3.42 -3.60 20.04
C GLN A 51 -3.61 -4.81 19.12
N GLU A 52 -4.14 -5.93 19.63
CA GLU A 52 -4.36 -7.16 18.87
C GLU A 52 -5.77 -7.28 18.27
N SER A 53 -6.65 -6.29 18.48
CA SER A 53 -8.06 -6.36 18.08
C SER A 53 -8.41 -5.41 16.92
N PRO A 54 -9.15 -5.88 15.90
CA PRO A 54 -9.66 -5.02 14.83
C PRO A 54 -10.72 -4.05 15.37
N THR A 55 -10.70 -2.80 14.88
CA THR A 55 -11.63 -1.76 15.33
C THR A 55 -12.90 -1.63 14.49
N GLY A 56 -13.01 -2.32 13.35
CA GLY A 56 -14.08 -2.12 12.38
C GLY A 56 -13.93 -0.84 11.54
N LYS A 57 -12.84 -0.07 11.71
CA LYS A 57 -12.57 1.15 10.93
C LYS A 57 -11.65 0.81 9.77
N LEU A 58 -12.19 0.84 8.56
CA LEU A 58 -11.47 0.50 7.33
C LEU A 58 -11.16 1.73 6.47
N PHE A 59 -10.06 1.66 5.73
CA PHE A 59 -9.73 2.61 4.69
C PHE A 59 -9.02 1.90 3.52
N ASN A 60 -9.19 2.44 2.32
CA ASN A 60 -8.56 1.92 1.11
C ASN A 60 -7.29 2.69 0.81
N VAL A 61 -6.27 1.98 0.33
CA VAL A 61 -4.96 2.53 0.01
C VAL A 61 -4.60 2.22 -1.43
N GLN A 62 -4.04 3.23 -2.10
CA GLN A 62 -3.41 3.10 -3.40
C GLN A 62 -1.93 3.49 -3.29
N CYS A 63 -1.04 2.59 -3.68
CA CYS A 63 0.40 2.76 -3.67
C CYS A 63 0.89 3.17 -5.05
N LYS A 64 1.43 4.39 -5.17
CA LYS A 64 2.11 4.86 -6.40
C LYS A 64 3.57 5.15 -6.10
N GLY A 65 4.45 4.26 -6.54
CA GLY A 65 5.89 4.51 -6.48
C GLY A 65 6.31 5.63 -7.44
N LYS A 66 7.09 6.60 -6.95
CA LYS A 66 7.70 7.65 -7.76
C LYS A 66 9.20 7.37 -7.90
N ASN A 67 9.78 7.77 -9.04
CA ASN A 67 11.23 7.59 -9.32
C ASN A 67 12.15 8.39 -8.37
N GLN A 68 11.62 9.43 -7.72
CA GLN A 68 12.33 10.24 -6.74
C GLN A 68 11.90 9.83 -5.34
N VAL A 69 12.53 8.78 -4.80
CA VAL A 69 12.59 8.60 -3.35
C VAL A 69 13.97 9.10 -2.97
N VAL A 70 14.04 10.24 -2.29
CA VAL A 70 15.29 10.71 -1.69
C VAL A 70 15.57 9.75 -0.54
N LEU A 71 16.46 8.77 -0.78
CA LEU A 71 17.00 7.90 0.25
C LEU A 71 17.97 8.71 1.12
N ASN A 72 17.42 9.57 1.97
CA ASN A 72 18.07 9.81 3.25
C ASN A 72 17.78 8.56 4.11
N ASN A 73 18.64 8.21 5.05
CA ASN A 73 18.49 7.01 5.88
C ASN A 73 17.17 6.94 6.67
N ASP A 74 16.33 7.96 6.57
CA ASP A 74 14.93 8.00 6.97
C ASP A 74 14.03 7.91 5.72
N ILE A 75 13.23 6.84 5.62
CA ILE A 75 12.22 6.71 4.56
C ILE A 75 11.01 7.59 4.93
N ALA A 76 10.96 8.81 4.40
CA ALA A 76 9.78 9.65 4.46
C ALA A 76 8.77 9.23 3.39
N ILE A 77 7.69 8.56 3.80
CA ILE A 77 6.58 8.19 2.91
C ILE A 77 5.51 9.30 2.99
N PRO A 78 5.32 10.15 1.96
CA PRO A 78 4.24 11.12 1.94
C PRO A 78 2.91 10.39 1.75
N ILE A 79 2.15 10.25 2.83
CA ILE A 79 0.81 9.65 2.80
C ILE A 79 -0.21 10.78 2.59
N VAL A 80 -0.91 10.76 1.46
CA VAL A 80 -2.04 11.66 1.21
C VAL A 80 -3.32 10.95 1.63
N MET A 81 -3.85 11.30 2.80
CA MET A 81 -5.15 10.80 3.26
C MET A 81 -6.27 11.67 2.67
N ARG A 82 -7.20 11.04 1.94
CA ARG A 82 -8.44 11.68 1.51
C ARG A 82 -9.59 11.08 2.31
N TYR A 83 -10.15 11.87 3.21
CA TYR A 83 -11.32 11.49 3.99
C TYR A 83 -12.59 11.94 3.25
N SER A 84 -13.55 11.03 3.12
CA SER A 84 -14.90 11.31 2.61
C SER A 84 -15.89 10.80 3.64
N SER A 85 -16.45 11.68 4.45
CA SER A 85 -17.64 11.34 5.26
C SER A 85 -18.87 11.47 4.37
N SER A 86 -19.47 10.34 4.02
CA SER A 86 -20.88 10.31 3.65
C SER A 86 -21.69 10.35 4.96
N ASN A 87 -22.11 11.55 5.36
CA ASN A 87 -23.22 11.69 6.30
C ASN A 87 -24.51 11.43 5.51
N GLU A 88 -25.23 10.40 5.95
CA GLU A 88 -26.63 10.01 5.70
C GLU A 88 -27.27 10.34 4.33
#